data_AF-A0A495RCP1-F1
#
_entry.id   AF-A0A495RCP1-F1
#
_cell.length_a   1.000
_cell.length_b   1.000
_cell.length_c   1.000
_cell.angle_alpha   90.00
_cell.angle_beta   90.00
_cell.angle_gamma   90.00
#
_symmetry.space_group_name_H-M   'P 1'
#
loop_
_entity.id
_entity.type
_entity.pdbx_description
1 polymer ?
#
loop_
_entity_poly.entity_id
_entity_poly.type
_entity_poly.pdbx_seq_one_letter_code
_entity_poly.pdbx_strand_id
1 'polypeptide(L)'
;MLQYALRIILMELSSMRYNRPDKPVEQSAFIKHSALRHHVYYLIGQSNAFFMLWISIILMFGVICARPNEIGQTEFYRFIFFLQNPIVVVLNSLALLAALYHSIMWFNLFPNVSLLKPTASKQRSILLIISVWLFAIVVSVILLLLVFGYFK
;
A
#
# COMPACT_ATOMS: atom_id res chain seq x y z
N MET A 1 8.20 8.51 0.20
CA MET A 1 8.82 8.09 -1.07
C MET A 1 10.19 8.72 -1.32
N LEU A 2 10.33 10.05 -1.26
CA LEU A 2 11.59 10.74 -1.57
C LEU A 2 12.78 10.32 -0.68
N GLN A 3 12.59 10.13 0.62
CA GLN A 3 13.67 9.69 1.53
C GLN A 3 14.11 8.23 1.34
N TYR A 4 13.19 7.35 0.92
CA TYR A 4 13.54 5.96 0.60
C TYR A 4 14.26 5.89 -0.74
N ALA A 5 13.79 6.65 -1.74
CA ALA A 5 14.50 6.81 -3.01
C ALA A 5 15.91 7.40 -2.81
N LEU A 6 16.06 8.39 -1.91
CA LEU A 6 17.36 8.98 -1.59
C LEU A 6 18.29 7.99 -0.87
N ARG A 7 17.78 7.20 0.08
CA ARG A 7 18.55 6.14 0.74
C ARG A 7 18.97 5.04 -0.24
N ILE A 8 18.10 4.68 -1.18
CA ILE A 8 18.40 3.70 -2.23
C ILE A 8 19.49 4.26 -3.16
N ILE A 9 19.34 5.49 -3.65
CA ILE A 9 20.35 6.13 -4.50
C ILE A 9 21.69 6.27 -3.76
N LEU A 10 21.69 6.63 -2.48
CA LEU A 10 22.90 6.69 -1.66
C LEU A 10 23.52 5.31 -1.43
N MET A 11 22.70 4.25 -1.31
CA MET A 11 23.17 2.87 -1.15
C MET A 11 23.71 2.30 -2.47
N GLU A 12 23.08 2.60 -3.60
CA GLU A 12 23.53 2.26 -4.95
C GLU A 12 24.83 3.02 -5.31
N LEU A 13 24.92 4.31 -4.97
CA LEU A 13 26.16 5.07 -5.07
C LEU A 13 27.25 4.52 -4.14
N SER A 14 26.88 4.01 -2.97
CA SER A 14 27.84 3.35 -2.07
C SER A 14 28.30 1.99 -2.60
N SER A 15 27.42 1.21 -3.26
CA SER A 15 27.77 -0.08 -3.86
C SER A 15 28.66 0.11 -5.09
N MET A 16 28.39 1.13 -5.91
CA MET A 16 29.22 1.56 -7.04
C MET A 16 30.59 2.08 -6.60
N ARG A 17 30.67 2.80 -5.48
CA ARG A 17 31.94 3.26 -4.87
C ARG A 17 32.70 2.13 -4.16
N TYR A 18 32.01 1.04 -3.79
CA TYR A 18 32.55 -0.11 -3.07
C TYR A 18 33.10 -1.21 -4.00
N ASN A 19 32.79 -1.18 -5.30
CA ASN A 19 33.39 -2.04 -6.32
C ASN A 19 34.86 -1.65 -6.60
N ARG A 20 35.65 -1.59 -5.54
CA ARG A 20 37.09 -1.38 -5.52
C ARG A 20 37.69 -2.76 -5.15
N PRO A 21 38.64 -3.31 -5.93
CA PRO A 21 39.06 -4.72 -5.85
C PRO A 21 39.82 -5.10 -4.56
N ASP A 22 40.01 -4.17 -3.64
CA ASP A 22 40.78 -4.30 -2.40
C ASP A 22 39.98 -4.85 -1.20
N LYS A 23 38.67 -5.07 -1.34
CA LYS A 23 37.80 -5.39 -0.20
C LYS A 23 37.40 -6.87 -0.12
N PRO A 24 37.31 -7.45 1.10
CA PRO A 24 37.07 -8.88 1.30
C PRO A 24 35.73 -9.33 0.70
N VAL A 25 35.75 -10.50 0.04
CA VAL A 25 34.62 -11.09 -0.73
C VAL A 25 33.33 -11.23 0.10
N GLU A 26 33.45 -11.40 1.41
CA GLU A 26 32.30 -11.53 2.31
C GLU A 26 31.49 -10.22 2.44
N GLN A 27 32.16 -9.08 2.46
CA GLN A 27 31.51 -7.77 2.55
C GLN A 27 30.86 -7.36 1.22
N SER A 28 31.45 -7.72 0.07
CA SER A 28 30.85 -7.47 -1.25
C SER A 28 29.59 -8.32 -1.47
N ALA A 29 29.58 -9.57 -1.01
CA ALA A 29 28.40 -10.44 -1.02
C ALA A 29 27.29 -9.89 -0.10
N PHE A 30 27.63 -9.46 1.12
CA PHE A 30 26.66 -8.87 2.05
C PHE A 30 25.99 -7.61 1.49
N ILE A 31 26.77 -6.69 0.90
CA ILE A 31 26.24 -5.47 0.27
C ILE A 31 25.33 -5.81 -0.90
N LYS A 32 25.70 -6.79 -1.75
CA LYS A 32 24.87 -7.25 -2.87
C LYS A 32 23.54 -7.85 -2.42
N HIS A 33 23.55 -8.70 -1.38
CA HIS A 33 22.33 -9.25 -0.78
C HIS A 33 21.44 -8.16 -0.16
N SER A 34 22.04 -7.13 0.45
CA SER A 34 21.30 -6.01 0.99
C SER A 34 20.67 -5.15 -0.11
N ALA A 35 21.39 -4.86 -1.21
CA ALA A 35 20.88 -4.08 -2.34
C ALA A 35 19.73 -4.79 -3.07
N LEU A 36 19.84 -6.10 -3.29
CA LEU A 36 18.78 -6.91 -3.90
C LEU A 36 17.48 -6.86 -3.08
N ARG A 37 17.59 -6.92 -1.75
CA ARG A 37 16.43 -6.85 -0.85
C ARG A 37 15.69 -5.51 -0.99
N HIS A 38 16.42 -4.40 -1.07
CA HIS A 38 15.82 -3.06 -1.27
C HIS A 38 15.16 -2.92 -2.64
N HIS A 39 15.79 -3.47 -3.69
CA HIS A 39 15.19 -3.49 -5.03
C HIS A 39 13.87 -4.26 -5.06
N VAL A 40 13.80 -5.41 -4.38
CA VAL A 40 12.56 -6.19 -4.24
C VAL A 40 11.49 -5.40 -3.49
N TYR A 41 11.81 -4.74 -2.36
CA TYR A 41 10.83 -3.89 -1.66
C TYR A 41 10.34 -2.70 -2.49
N TYR A 42 11.21 -2.12 -3.32
CA TYR A 42 10.84 -1.06 -4.25
C TYR A 42 9.87 -1.56 -5.33
N LEU A 43 10.17 -2.70 -5.97
CA LEU A 43 9.30 -3.32 -6.97
C LEU A 43 7.96 -3.74 -6.36
N ILE A 44 7.94 -4.27 -5.15
CA ILE A 44 6.71 -4.58 -4.41
C ILE A 44 5.91 -3.29 -4.15
N GLY A 45 6.57 -2.22 -3.72
CA GLY A 45 5.94 -0.91 -3.56
C GLY A 45 5.33 -0.37 -4.86
N GLN A 46 5.97 -0.63 -6.00
CA GLN A 46 5.47 -0.23 -7.31
C GLN A 46 4.30 -1.11 -7.79
N SER A 47 4.32 -2.41 -7.47
CA SER A 47 3.21 -3.32 -7.76
C SER A 47 1.90 -2.95 -7.03
N ASN A 48 2.00 -2.26 -5.90
CA ASN A 48 0.82 -1.77 -5.20
C ASN A 48 -0.01 -0.77 -6.04
N ALA A 49 0.63 0.02 -6.90
CA ALA A 49 -0.08 0.92 -7.81
C ALA A 49 -0.97 0.15 -8.80
N PHE A 50 -0.54 -1.03 -9.24
CA PHE A 50 -1.33 -1.90 -10.11
C PHE A 50 -2.61 -2.39 -9.42
N PHE A 51 -2.51 -2.86 -8.18
CA PHE A 51 -3.67 -3.31 -7.40
C PHE A 51 -4.66 -2.18 -7.10
N MET A 52 -4.16 -0.97 -6.84
CA MET A 52 -5.01 0.21 -6.64
C MET A 52 -5.76 0.60 -7.91
N LEU A 53 -5.09 0.58 -9.07
CA LEU A 53 -5.73 0.83 -10.35
C LEU A 53 -6.79 -0.24 -10.68
N TRP A 54 -6.48 -1.51 -10.41
CA TRP A 54 -7.41 -2.62 -10.57
C TRP A 54 -8.71 -2.42 -9.78
N ILE A 55 -8.61 -2.12 -8.48
CA ILE A 55 -9.78 -1.85 -7.62
C ILE A 55 -10.53 -0.60 -8.10
N SER A 56 -9.83 0.45 -8.50
CA SER A 56 -10.47 1.67 -9.03
C SER A 56 -11.32 1.39 -10.28
N ILE A 57 -10.80 0.58 -11.21
CA ILE A 57 -11.54 0.15 -12.41
C ILE A 57 -12.77 -0.68 -12.01
N ILE A 58 -12.62 -1.67 -11.13
CA ILE A 58 -13.76 -2.49 -10.66
C ILE A 58 -14.84 -1.63 -10.02
N LEU A 59 -14.47 -0.69 -9.15
CA LEU A 59 -15.43 0.21 -8.49
C LEU A 59 -16.12 1.13 -9.50
N MET A 60 -15.39 1.66 -10.47
CA MET A 60 -15.96 2.49 -11.53
C MET A 60 -17.00 1.70 -12.36
N PHE A 61 -16.70 0.45 -12.73
CA PHE A 61 -17.67 -0.45 -13.36
C PHE A 61 -18.87 -0.73 -12.44
N GLY A 62 -18.63 -1.00 -11.16
CA GLY A 62 -19.70 -1.22 -10.18
C GLY A 62 -20.66 -0.04 -10.06
N VAL A 63 -20.14 1.19 -10.05
CA VAL A 63 -20.96 2.41 -10.03
C VAL A 63 -21.79 2.55 -11.32
N ILE A 64 -21.20 2.25 -12.48
CA ILE A 64 -21.92 2.30 -13.77
C ILE A 64 -23.06 1.27 -13.80
N CYS A 65 -22.82 0.05 -13.31
CA CYS A 65 -23.80 -1.03 -13.24
C CYS A 65 -24.88 -0.79 -12.18
N ALA A 66 -24.57 -0.07 -11.09
CA ALA A 66 -25.50 0.23 -10.01
C ALA A 66 -26.49 1.38 -10.33
N ARG A 67 -26.39 2.04 -11.50
CA ARG A 67 -27.31 3.13 -11.85
C ARG A 67 -28.72 2.59 -12.09
N PRO A 68 -29.76 3.21 -11.50
CA PRO A 68 -31.15 2.82 -11.69
C PRO A 68 -31.62 3.22 -13.08
N ASN A 69 -31.43 2.32 -14.04
CA ASN A 69 -31.94 2.43 -15.40
C ASN A 69 -33.02 1.33 -15.60
N GLU A 70 -33.85 1.41 -16.63
CA GLU A 70 -34.90 0.41 -16.92
C GLU A 70 -34.36 -1.02 -17.15
N ILE A 71 -33.05 -1.15 -17.45
CA ILE A 71 -32.31 -2.42 -17.61
C ILE A 71 -31.40 -2.71 -16.39
N GLY A 72 -31.38 -1.80 -15.40
CA GLY A 72 -30.34 -1.68 -14.37
C GLY A 72 -30.21 -2.84 -13.39
N GLN A 73 -31.27 -3.61 -13.13
CA GLN A 73 -31.14 -4.79 -12.28
C GLN A 73 -30.30 -5.88 -12.95
N THR A 74 -30.49 -6.13 -14.25
CA THR A 74 -29.81 -7.20 -14.98
C THR A 74 -28.30 -6.97 -15.05
N GLU A 75 -27.86 -5.74 -15.31
CA GLU A 75 -26.44 -5.39 -15.42
C GLU A 75 -25.74 -5.41 -14.04
N PHE A 76 -26.45 -5.02 -12.98
CA PHE A 76 -25.92 -5.17 -11.62
C PHE A 76 -25.74 -6.65 -11.25
N TYR A 77 -26.70 -7.52 -11.55
CA TYR A 77 -26.54 -8.97 -11.30
C TYR A 77 -25.36 -9.58 -12.07
N ARG A 78 -25.14 -9.16 -13.33
CA ARG A 78 -23.98 -9.61 -14.11
C ARG A 78 -22.65 -9.14 -13.50
N PHE A 79 -22.62 -7.92 -12.95
CA PHE A 79 -21.46 -7.42 -12.22
C PHE A 79 -21.19 -8.23 -10.95
N ILE A 80 -22.22 -8.56 -10.16
CA ILE A 80 -22.07 -9.43 -8.99
C ILE A 80 -21.55 -10.82 -9.38
N PHE A 81 -22.07 -11.41 -10.45
CA PHE A 81 -21.58 -12.69 -10.97
C PHE A 81 -20.10 -12.62 -11.40
N PHE A 82 -19.69 -11.51 -12.02
CA PHE A 82 -18.29 -11.25 -12.35
C PHE A 82 -17.41 -11.17 -11.08
N LEU A 83 -17.87 -10.49 -10.03
CA LEU A 83 -17.14 -10.40 -8.75
C LEU A 83 -17.01 -11.75 -8.03
N GLN A 84 -17.96 -12.66 -8.22
CA GLN A 84 -17.93 -14.01 -7.65
C GLN A 84 -16.96 -14.96 -8.36
N ASN A 85 -16.42 -14.57 -9.52
CA ASN A 85 -15.43 -15.39 -10.22
C ASN A 85 -14.19 -15.61 -9.32
N PRO A 86 -13.75 -16.87 -9.11
CA PRO A 86 -12.66 -17.17 -8.18
C PRO A 86 -11.37 -16.42 -8.49
N ILE A 87 -11.10 -16.13 -9.77
CA ILE A 87 -9.93 -15.36 -10.20
C ILE A 87 -10.04 -13.90 -9.71
N VAL A 88 -11.22 -13.30 -9.86
CA VAL A 88 -11.50 -11.92 -9.42
C VAL A 88 -11.47 -11.82 -7.90
N VAL A 89 -12.02 -12.82 -7.20
CA VAL A 89 -11.96 -12.91 -5.74
C VAL A 89 -10.51 -12.94 -5.26
N VAL A 90 -9.66 -13.79 -5.84
CA VAL A 90 -8.23 -13.86 -5.49
C VAL A 90 -7.52 -12.53 -5.77
N LEU A 91 -7.77 -11.91 -6.92
CA LEU A 91 -7.19 -10.60 -7.25
C LEU A 91 -7.64 -9.51 -6.27
N ASN A 92 -8.91 -9.51 -5.87
CA ASN A 92 -9.44 -8.55 -4.89
C ASN A 92 -8.87 -8.81 -3.49
N SER A 93 -8.67 -10.06 -3.09
CA SER A 93 -7.98 -10.40 -1.83
C SER A 93 -6.53 -9.95 -1.83
N LEU A 94 -5.80 -10.16 -2.94
CA LEU A 94 -4.44 -9.64 -3.10
C LEU A 94 -4.40 -8.11 -3.09
N ALA A 95 -5.38 -7.45 -3.73
CA ALA A 95 -5.49 -6.01 -3.70
C ALA A 95 -5.78 -5.47 -2.29
N LEU A 96 -6.57 -6.18 -1.49
CA LEU A 96 -6.80 -5.85 -0.09
C LEU A 96 -5.50 -5.96 0.74
N LEU A 97 -4.73 -7.04 0.55
CA LEU A 97 -3.44 -7.20 1.21
C LEU A 97 -2.44 -6.11 0.79
N ALA A 98 -2.42 -5.76 -0.49
CA ALA A 98 -1.59 -4.68 -1.02
C ALA A 98 -1.99 -3.33 -0.40
N ALA A 99 -3.30 -3.03 -0.31
CA ALA A 99 -3.81 -1.83 0.33
C ALA A 99 -3.41 -1.75 1.82
N LEU A 100 -3.51 -2.86 2.56
CA LEU A 100 -3.05 -2.94 3.97
C LEU A 100 -1.54 -2.66 4.08
N TYR A 101 -0.73 -3.29 3.23
CA TYR A 101 0.71 -3.06 3.18
C TYR A 101 1.02 -1.58 2.89
N HIS A 102 0.30 -0.98 1.94
CA HIS A 102 0.44 0.43 1.62
C HIS A 102 0.11 1.34 2.80
N SER A 103 -0.99 1.09 3.52
CA SER A 103 -1.38 1.85 4.71
C SER A 103 -0.33 1.75 5.81
N ILE A 104 0.22 0.55 6.08
CA ILE A 104 1.29 0.36 7.07
C ILE A 104 2.52 1.21 6.69
N MET A 105 2.96 1.12 5.44
CA MET A 105 4.10 1.90 4.95
C MET A 105 3.83 3.39 5.06
N TRP A 106 2.68 3.88 4.59
CA TRP A 106 2.32 5.30 4.63
C TRP A 106 2.21 5.84 6.04
N PHE A 107 1.55 5.14 6.96
CA PHE A 107 1.39 5.60 8.34
C PHE A 107 2.73 5.68 9.07
N ASN A 108 3.66 4.78 8.79
CA ASN A 108 5.03 4.83 9.33
C ASN A 108 5.88 5.95 8.72
N LEU A 109 5.61 6.33 7.46
CA LEU A 109 6.29 7.39 6.73
C LEU A 109 5.77 8.80 7.08
N PHE A 110 4.47 8.92 7.32
CA PHE A 110 3.77 10.18 7.59
C PHE A 110 4.37 11.05 8.72
N PRO A 111 4.66 10.51 9.93
CA PRO A 111 5.21 11.33 11.01
C PRO A 111 6.64 11.82 10.72
N ASN A 112 7.38 11.11 9.85
CA ASN A 112 8.76 11.46 9.50
C ASN A 112 8.85 12.62 8.49
N VAL A 113 7.77 12.91 7.77
CA VAL A 113 7.72 13.99 6.76
C VAL A 113 6.94 15.22 7.21
N SER A 114 6.19 15.12 8.31
CA SER A 114 5.53 16.28 8.89
C SER A 114 6.57 17.29 9.38
N LEU A 115 6.48 18.55 8.93
CA LEU A 115 7.34 19.70 9.30
C LEU A 115 7.30 20.07 10.80
N LEU A 116 6.66 19.23 11.62
CA LEU A 116 6.52 19.36 13.07
C LEU A 116 7.86 19.04 13.76
N LYS A 117 8.81 19.99 13.68
CA LYS A 117 10.11 20.06 14.37
C LYS A 117 10.94 18.74 14.40
N PRO A 118 12.19 18.75 13.93
CA PRO A 118 13.10 17.59 14.00
C PRO A 118 13.42 17.09 15.43
N THR A 119 12.89 17.75 16.46
CA THR A 119 13.01 17.39 17.89
C THR A 119 11.76 16.69 18.44
N ALA A 120 10.84 16.23 17.60
CA ALA A 120 9.76 15.35 18.05
C ALA A 120 10.38 14.04 18.56
N SER A 121 10.32 13.81 19.87
CA SER A 121 10.79 12.58 20.50
C SER A 121 10.14 11.37 19.80
N LYS A 122 10.84 10.24 19.72
CA LYS A 122 10.34 8.95 19.17
C LYS A 122 8.91 8.62 19.65
N GLN A 123 8.59 9.05 20.87
CA GLN A 123 7.27 8.93 21.49
C GLN A 123 6.16 9.69 20.75
N ARG A 124 6.40 10.92 20.29
CA ARG A 124 5.41 11.71 19.53
C ARG A 124 5.06 11.09 18.18
N SER A 125 6.04 10.52 17.48
CA SER A 125 5.80 9.82 16.22
C SER A 125 4.97 8.56 16.42
N ILE A 126 5.21 7.81 17.50
CA ILE A 126 4.40 6.63 17.87
C ILE A 126 2.95 7.04 18.18
N LEU A 127 2.75 8.13 18.95
CA LEU A 127 1.43 8.69 19.24
C LEU A 127 0.66 9.05 17.96
N LEU A 128 1.32 9.65 16.96
CA LEU A 128 0.70 9.97 15.68
C LEU A 128 0.32 8.70 14.90
N ILE A 129 1.19 7.70 14.86
CA ILE A 129 0.91 6.41 14.19
C ILE A 129 -0.32 5.74 14.82
N ILE A 130 -0.36 5.66 16.14
CA ILE A 130 -1.50 5.07 16.88
C ILE A 130 -2.79 5.83 16.61
N SER A 131 -2.74 7.17 16.59
CA SER A 131 -3.92 8.00 16.30
C SER A 131 -4.50 7.72 14.92
N VAL A 132 -3.65 7.64 13.89
CA VAL A 132 -4.09 7.35 12.52
C VAL A 132 -4.65 5.92 12.39
N TRP A 133 -4.04 4.94 13.05
CA TRP A 133 -4.59 3.58 13.12
C TRP A 133 -5.94 3.51 13.81
N LEU A 134 -6.09 4.21 14.94
CA LEU A 134 -7.34 4.27 15.69
C LEU A 134 -8.44 4.90 14.82
N PHE A 135 -8.13 5.98 14.12
CA PHE A 135 -9.04 6.59 13.16
C PHE A 135 -9.43 5.63 12.02
N ALA A 136 -8.47 4.92 11.44
CA ALA A 136 -8.75 3.95 10.38
C ALA A 136 -9.67 2.81 10.84
N ILE A 137 -9.47 2.29 12.05
CA ILE A 137 -10.35 1.26 12.65
C ILE A 137 -11.75 1.81 12.89
N VAL A 138 -11.87 3.01 13.47
CA VAL A 138 -13.18 3.64 13.72
C VAL A 138 -13.95 3.83 12.42
N VAL A 139 -13.31 4.36 11.38
CA VAL A 139 -13.94 4.52 10.06
C VAL A 139 -14.34 3.17 9.47
N SER A 140 -13.49 2.15 9.57
CA SER A 140 -13.80 0.80 9.08
C SER A 140 -15.02 0.19 9.79
N VAL A 141 -15.13 0.36 11.12
CA VAL A 141 -16.28 -0.11 11.90
C VAL A 141 -17.56 0.65 11.52
N ILE A 142 -17.49 1.97 11.37
CA ILE A 142 -18.66 2.79 10.95
C ILE A 142 -19.15 2.35 9.57
N LEU A 143 -18.24 2.13 8.62
CA LEU A 143 -18.59 1.65 7.27
C LEU A 143 -19.26 0.27 7.32
N LEU A 144 -18.75 -0.65 8.14
CA LEU A 144 -19.38 -1.96 8.33
C LEU A 144 -20.78 -1.82 8.93
N LEU A 145 -20.97 -1.00 9.96
CA LEU A 145 -22.28 -0.77 10.57
C LEU A 145 -23.29 -0.17 9.58
N LEU A 146 -22.84 0.73 8.70
CA LEU A 146 -23.66 1.32 7.64
C LEU A 146 -24.10 0.25 6.63
N VAL A 147 -23.17 -0.59 6.17
CA VAL A 147 -23.46 -1.67 5.20
C VAL A 147 -24.38 -2.73 5.78
N PHE A 148 -24.18 -3.13 7.04
CA PHE A 148 -25.00 -4.14 7.70
C PHE A 148 -26.35 -3.60 8.22
N GLY A 149 -26.64 -2.30 8.06
CA GLY A 149 -27.97 -1.76 8.30
C GLY A 149 -28.30 -1.41 9.75
N TYR A 150 -27.29 -1.10 10.57
CA TYR A 150 -27.52 -0.58 11.93
C TYR A 150 -28.01 0.89 11.97
N PHE A 151 -28.06 1.56 10.82
CA PHE A 151 -28.62 2.91 10.62
C PHE A 151 -29.87 2.84 9.73
N LYS A 152 -30.90 2.11 10.17
CA LYS A 152 -32.21 2.10 9.53
C LYS A 152 -33.22 2.85 10.37
#